data_AF-A0A8C6N7D1-F1
#
_entry.id   AF-A0A8C6N7D1-F1
#
_cell.length_a   1.000
_cell.length_b   1.000
_cell.length_c   1.000
_cell.angle_alpha   90.00
_cell.angle_beta   90.00
_cell.angle_gamma   90.00
#
_symmetry.space_group_name_H-M   'P 1'
#
loop_
_entity.id
_entity.type
_entity.pdbx_description
1 polymer ?
#
loop_
_entity_poly.entity_id
_entity_poly.type
_entity_poly.pdbx_seq_one_letter_code
_entity_poly.pdbx_strand_id
1 'polypeptide(L)'
;IFFKQQAENIRKSSEPLPKIYYIDGTLQMVWVDRCSPGYGMNAQMHPECPGCCVVCSPGSYNPSNGNHCLQCDRSLIYGATKC
;
A
#
# COMPACT_ATOMS: atom_id res chain seq x y z
N ILE A 1 0.68 8.92 -14.89
CA ILE A 1 0.04 7.60 -14.59
C ILE A 1 0.34 6.68 -15.76
N PHE A 2 0.91 5.50 -15.49
CA PHE A 2 1.38 4.52 -16.48
C PHE A 2 0.36 4.22 -17.60
N PHE A 3 -0.90 3.96 -17.23
CA PHE A 3 -1.95 3.57 -18.17
C PHE A 3 -2.26 4.64 -19.24
N LYS A 4 -2.20 5.93 -18.89
CA LYS A 4 -2.36 7.02 -19.89
C LYS A 4 -1.23 7.04 -20.91
N GLN A 5 0.01 6.83 -20.46
CA GLN A 5 1.17 6.73 -21.37
C GLN A 5 1.07 5.49 -22.26
N GLN A 6 0.61 4.36 -21.72
CA GLN A 6 0.37 3.15 -22.50
C GLN A 6 -0.64 3.39 -23.63
N ALA A 7 -1.79 4.00 -23.36
CA ALA A 7 -2.81 4.28 -24.39
C ALA A 7 -2.31 5.22 -25.50
N GLU A 8 -1.54 6.25 -25.15
CA GLU A 8 -0.93 7.15 -26.14
C GLU A 8 0.09 6.44 -27.03
N ASN A 9 0.88 5.52 -26.47
CA ASN A 9 1.83 4.72 -27.24
C ASN A 9 1.11 3.74 -28.18
N ILE A 10 0.05 3.09 -27.70
CA ILE A 10 -0.77 2.19 -28.52
C ILE A 10 -1.42 2.96 -29.68
N ARG A 11 -1.95 4.18 -29.43
CA ARG A 11 -2.52 5.04 -30.49
C ARG A 11 -1.53 5.38 -31.60
N LYS A 12 -0.23 5.44 -31.29
CA LYS A 12 0.85 5.77 -32.23
C LYS A 12 1.48 4.53 -32.87
N SER A 13 1.16 3.35 -32.36
CA SER A 13 1.67 2.08 -32.89
C SER A 13 0.81 1.61 -34.07
N SER A 14 1.46 0.99 -35.05
CA SER A 14 0.80 0.23 -36.13
C SER A 14 0.54 -1.23 -35.73
N GLU A 15 0.94 -1.62 -34.52
CA GLU A 15 0.70 -2.96 -34.00
C GLU A 15 -0.78 -3.16 -33.63
N PRO A 16 -1.31 -4.39 -33.80
CA PRO A 16 -2.65 -4.72 -33.37
C PRO A 16 -2.82 -4.55 -31.84
N LEU A 17 -4.03 -4.16 -31.43
CA LEU A 17 -4.36 -3.99 -30.02
C LEU A 17 -4.09 -5.29 -29.23
N PRO A 18 -3.38 -5.21 -28.08
CA PRO A 18 -3.15 -6.37 -27.25
C PRO A 18 -4.46 -6.86 -26.63
N LYS A 19 -4.51 -8.14 -26.24
CA LYS A 19 -5.70 -8.75 -25.60
C LYS A 19 -6.14 -8.03 -24.33
N ILE A 20 -5.20 -7.38 -23.63
CA ILE A 20 -5.44 -6.57 -22.45
C ILE A 20 -4.89 -5.17 -22.73
N TYR A 21 -5.77 -4.18 -22.76
CA TYR A 21 -5.41 -2.78 -23.00
C TYR A 21 -6.25 -1.86 -22.11
N TYR A 22 -5.71 -0.67 -21.85
CA TYR A 22 -6.40 0.38 -21.11
C TYR A 22 -7.38 1.12 -22.02
N ILE A 23 -8.61 1.34 -21.53
CA ILE A 23 -9.63 2.16 -22.18
C ILE A 23 -9.73 3.46 -21.38
N ASP A 24 -9.64 4.61 -22.06
CA ASP A 24 -9.62 5.87 -21.34
C ASP A 24 -10.94 6.12 -20.59
N GLY A 25 -10.83 6.60 -19.35
CA GLY A 25 -11.97 6.86 -18.48
C GLY A 25 -12.56 5.62 -17.78
N THR A 26 -12.10 4.40 -18.05
CA THR A 26 -12.64 3.18 -17.39
C THR A 26 -11.86 2.74 -16.17
N LEU A 27 -10.65 3.25 -15.96
CA LEU A 27 -9.83 2.93 -14.79
C LEU A 27 -10.17 3.86 -13.63
N GLN A 28 -10.80 3.29 -12.60
CA GLN A 28 -10.90 3.93 -11.30
C GLN A 28 -9.68 3.54 -10.46
N MET A 29 -8.82 4.52 -10.14
CA MET A 29 -7.73 4.30 -9.19
C MET A 29 -8.21 4.71 -7.79
N VAL A 30 -8.10 3.77 -6.85
CA VAL A 30 -8.32 4.04 -5.43
C VAL A 30 -6.98 3.86 -4.73
N TRP A 31 -6.54 4.89 -4.01
CA TRP A 31 -5.41 4.75 -3.11
C TRP A 31 -5.84 3.87 -1.95
N VAL A 32 -5.12 2.77 -1.75
CA VAL A 32 -5.41 1.82 -0.68
C VAL A 32 -4.14 1.73 0.16
N ASP A 33 -4.11 2.48 1.25
CA ASP A 33 -3.01 2.44 2.21
C ASP A 33 -3.09 1.12 2.98
N ARG A 34 -2.13 0.24 2.73
CA ARG A 34 -1.99 -1.04 3.42
C ARG A 34 -0.55 -1.22 3.83
N CYS A 35 -0.35 -1.60 5.08
CA CYS A 35 0.93 -2.07 5.57
C CYS A 35 0.92 -3.59 5.63
N SER A 36 2.06 -4.23 5.39
CA SER A 36 2.20 -5.66 5.60
C SER A 36 1.98 -6.00 7.08
N PRO A 37 1.55 -7.24 7.43
CA PRO A 37 1.43 -7.65 8.82
C PRO A 37 2.72 -7.37 9.60
N GLY A 38 2.58 -6.87 10.84
CA GLY A 38 3.69 -6.39 11.66
C GLY A 38 4.14 -4.96 11.37
N TYR A 39 3.54 -4.27 10.40
CA TYR A 39 3.85 -2.87 10.08
C TYR A 39 2.61 -1.99 10.18
N GLY A 40 2.79 -0.70 10.44
CA GLY A 40 1.71 0.28 10.49
C GLY A 40 2.22 1.71 10.32
N MET A 41 1.33 2.61 9.94
CA MET A 41 1.55 4.04 9.89
C MET A 41 1.21 4.65 11.24
N ASN A 42 2.10 5.49 11.76
CA ASN A 42 1.86 6.26 12.98
C ASN A 42 2.52 7.63 12.87
N ALA A 43 1.75 8.64 12.49
CA ALA A 43 2.24 10.01 12.32
C ALA A 43 2.70 10.67 13.64
N GLN A 44 2.24 10.18 14.80
CA GLN A 44 2.65 10.71 16.10
C GLN A 44 4.03 10.17 16.50
N MET A 45 4.29 8.91 16.18
CA MET A 45 5.55 8.25 16.50
C MET A 45 6.62 8.46 15.42
N HIS A 46 6.20 8.65 14.17
CA HIS A 46 7.04 8.89 12.99
C HIS A 46 6.61 10.17 12.25
N PRO A 47 6.81 11.36 12.86
CA PRO A 47 6.40 12.63 12.26
C PRO A 47 7.16 12.95 10.95
N GLU A 48 8.34 12.39 10.77
CA GLU A 48 9.16 12.50 9.55
C GLU A 48 8.56 11.77 8.34
N CYS A 49 7.73 10.76 8.57
CA CYS A 49 7.00 10.07 7.51
C CYS A 49 5.61 9.57 7.95
N PRO A 50 4.60 10.46 7.97
CA PRO A 50 3.23 10.12 8.42
C PRO A 50 2.56 8.99 7.64
N GLY A 51 2.95 8.79 6.38
CA GLY A 51 2.42 7.76 5.48
C GLY A 51 3.33 6.53 5.31
N CYS A 52 4.42 6.41 6.06
CA CYS A 52 5.30 5.25 5.97
C CYS A 52 4.74 4.08 6.79
N CYS A 53 4.73 2.90 6.20
CA CYS A 53 4.57 1.65 6.94
C CYS A 53 5.87 1.33 7.68
N VAL A 54 5.89 1.61 8.98
CA VAL A 54 7.02 1.31 9.87
C VAL A 54 6.73 0.05 10.67
N VAL A 55 7.77 -0.58 11.22
CA VAL A 55 7.63 -1.79 12.05
C VAL A 55 6.87 -1.46 13.35
N CYS A 56 5.90 -2.30 13.72
CA CYS A 56 5.19 -2.14 14.99
C CYS A 56 6.17 -2.30 16.17
N SER A 57 6.11 -1.39 17.13
CA SER A 57 6.95 -1.44 18.34
C SER A 57 6.47 -2.52 19.32
N PRO A 58 7.33 -2.98 20.25
CA PRO A 58 6.90 -3.75 21.41
C PRO A 58 5.74 -3.04 22.13
N GLY A 59 4.77 -3.81 22.61
CA GLY A 59 3.49 -3.31 23.10
C GLY A 59 2.44 -3.17 22.01
N SER A 60 2.76 -3.53 20.75
CA SER A 60 1.82 -3.45 19.63
C SER A 60 1.98 -4.59 18.62
N TYR A 61 0.97 -4.77 17.77
CA TYR A 61 0.96 -5.77 16.71
C TYR A 61 0.06 -5.34 15.53
N ASN A 62 0.27 -5.92 14.35
CA ASN A 62 -0.69 -5.80 13.24
C ASN A 62 -0.91 -7.18 12.60
N PRO A 63 -2.10 -7.79 12.74
CA PRO A 63 -2.36 -9.15 12.28
C PRO A 63 -2.67 -9.27 10.79
N SER A 64 -2.93 -8.16 10.12
CA SER A 64 -3.44 -8.18 8.74
C SER A 64 -2.85 -7.03 7.93
N ASN A 65 -3.36 -6.83 6.71
CA ASN A 65 -2.99 -5.70 5.87
C ASN A 65 -3.64 -4.38 6.35
N GLY A 66 -3.69 -4.17 7.67
CA GLY A 66 -4.12 -2.93 8.28
C GLY A 66 -3.09 -1.83 8.06
N ASN A 67 -3.51 -0.60 8.30
CA ASN A 67 -2.69 0.60 8.19
C ASN A 67 -2.10 1.04 9.53
N HIS A 68 -2.50 0.45 10.67
CA HIS A 68 -2.07 0.86 12.00
C HIS A 68 -1.68 -0.33 12.87
N CYS A 69 -0.73 -0.11 13.79
CA CYS A 69 -0.40 -1.06 14.84
C CYS A 69 -1.43 -0.95 15.97
N LEU A 70 -1.98 -2.09 16.39
CA LEU A 70 -2.92 -2.22 17.50
C LEU A 70 -2.15 -2.46 18.79
N GLN A 71 -2.68 -1.98 19.92
CA GLN A 71 -2.04 -2.19 21.23
C GLN A 71 -2.13 -3.67 21.67
N CYS A 72 -1.04 -4.15 22.26
CA CYS A 72 -0.90 -5.48 22.83
C CYS A 72 0.25 -5.51 23.84
N ASP A 73 -0.06 -5.44 25.12
CA ASP A 73 0.94 -5.42 26.20
C ASP A 73 1.78 -6.70 26.31
N ARG A 74 1.32 -7.80 25.71
CA ARG A 74 2.03 -9.10 25.70
C ARG A 74 3.05 -9.21 24.58
N SER A 75 2.97 -8.34 23.57
CA SER A 75 3.92 -8.32 22.46
C SER A 75 5.20 -7.64 22.93
N LEU A 76 6.30 -8.39 23.08
CA LEU A 76 7.60 -7.83 23.49
C LEU A 76 8.58 -7.69 22.32
N ILE A 77 8.13 -7.99 21.10
CA ILE A 77 8.95 -7.99 19.90
C ILE A 77 8.51 -6.91 18.93
N TYR A 78 9.46 -6.42 18.13
CA TYR A 78 9.13 -5.58 16.99
C TYR A 78 8.45 -6.43 15.90
N GLY A 79 7.46 -5.84 15.23
CA GLY A 79 6.83 -6.46 14.07
C GLY A 79 5.90 -7.62 14.40
N ALA A 80 5.35 -7.66 15.62
CA ALA A 80 4.41 -8.71 15.99
C ALA A 80 3.19 -8.72 15.07
N THR A 81 2.84 -9.91 14.60
CA THR A 81 1.64 -10.16 13.79
C THR A 81 0.50 -10.73 14.64
N LYS A 82 0.75 -10.99 15.92
CA LYS A 82 -0.25 -11.49 16.86
C LYS A 82 -0.02 -10.86 18.23
N CYS A 83 -1.13 -10.70 18.94
CA CYS A 83 -1.16 -10.66 20.39
C CYS A 83 -1.39 -12.09 20.90
#